data_AF-A0A643C2F9-F1
#
_entry.id   AF-A0A643C2F9-F1
#
_cell.length_a   1.000
_cell.length_b   1.000
_cell.length_c   1.000
_cell.angle_alpha   90.00
_cell.angle_beta   90.00
_cell.angle_gamma   90.00
#
_symmetry.space_group_name_H-M   'P 1'
#
loop_
_entity.id
_entity.type
_entity.pdbx_description
1 polymer ?
#
loop_
_entity_poly.entity_id
_entity_poly.type
_entity_poly.pdbx_seq_one_letter_code
_entity_poly.pdbx_strand_id
1 'polypeptide(L)'
;MLGLSACQSLRGHARQQAVTVHPARGGKMAAGPNGLEEWVGSAYLFVESSLDKVVLSDAYAHPQQKVAVYRALRTALAESGGSPDVLQMLKIHRSDPQLIVQLRFSGRQACGRFLRTYREGALRAALQGCLAAELTLHSMPLQLELRAGAEQLDALLTDEERCLNCIFAQKPDRLRDEELTELEDALRNLTCGSGGQGGDVEGAPGPSQSLAPSPSEEKPPPPPPPPPSGQTFLFQGQPV
;
A
#
# COMPACT_ATOMS: atom_id res chain seq x y z
N MET A 1 11.08 -53.55 -34.78
CA MET A 1 10.89 -55.01 -34.75
C MET A 1 11.34 -55.52 -33.40
N LEU A 2 10.42 -56.18 -32.67
CA LEU A 2 10.62 -57.17 -31.59
C LEU A 2 11.48 -56.72 -30.39
N GLY A 3 11.05 -56.83 -29.13
CA GLY A 3 10.21 -57.89 -28.60
C GLY A 3 9.46 -57.52 -27.32
N LEU A 4 8.34 -58.23 -27.17
CA LEU A 4 7.60 -58.41 -25.94
C LEU A 4 8.47 -59.15 -24.92
N SER A 5 8.32 -58.81 -23.63
CA SER A 5 8.31 -59.84 -22.59
C SER A 5 7.44 -59.40 -21.43
N ALA A 6 6.36 -60.14 -21.26
CA ALA A 6 5.48 -60.13 -20.11
C ALA A 6 6.15 -60.87 -18.94
N CYS A 7 5.88 -60.43 -17.71
CA CYS A 7 5.88 -61.30 -16.54
C CYS A 7 4.61 -61.02 -15.72
N GLN A 8 3.82 -62.07 -15.59
CA GLN A 8 2.55 -62.16 -14.89
C GLN A 8 2.73 -62.33 -13.36
N SER A 9 1.79 -61.74 -12.63
CA SER A 9 0.98 -62.35 -11.57
C SER A 9 1.67 -63.05 -10.39
N LEU A 10 1.48 -62.49 -9.19
CA LEU A 10 1.17 -63.31 -8.01
C LEU A 10 -0.07 -62.77 -7.29
N ARG A 11 -1.06 -63.65 -7.16
CA ARG A 11 -2.31 -63.48 -6.41
C ARG A 11 -2.03 -63.51 -4.92
N GLY A 12 -2.73 -62.66 -4.16
CA GLY A 12 -2.89 -62.76 -2.72
C GLY A 12 -4.33 -62.46 -2.33
N HIS A 13 -5.13 -63.52 -2.13
CA HIS A 13 -6.45 -63.49 -1.51
C HIS A 13 -6.29 -63.40 0.01
N ALA A 14 -6.97 -62.45 0.67
CA ALA A 14 -7.35 -62.63 2.08
C ALA A 14 -8.46 -61.64 2.52
N ARG A 15 -9.67 -62.19 2.62
CA ARG A 15 -10.72 -61.99 3.64
C ARG A 15 -11.25 -60.58 3.92
N GLN A 16 -12.51 -60.43 3.51
CA GLN A 16 -13.54 -59.61 4.16
C GLN A 16 -13.62 -59.87 5.67
N GLN A 17 -13.65 -58.79 6.45
CA GLN A 17 -14.39 -58.73 7.70
C GLN A 17 -15.22 -57.44 7.69
N ALA A 18 -16.54 -57.62 7.60
CA ALA A 18 -17.50 -56.58 7.89
C ALA A 18 -17.58 -56.43 9.41
N VAL A 19 -17.21 -55.26 9.93
CA VAL A 19 -17.48 -54.88 11.32
C VAL A 19 -18.53 -53.78 11.28
N THR A 20 -19.75 -54.16 11.64
CA THR A 20 -20.86 -53.26 11.91
C THR A 20 -20.52 -52.41 13.13
N VAL A 21 -20.41 -51.09 12.96
CA VAL A 21 -20.27 -50.14 14.08
C VAL A 21 -21.57 -49.34 14.21
N HIS A 22 -22.31 -49.60 15.28
CA HIS A 22 -23.40 -48.74 15.73
C HIS A 22 -22.84 -47.44 16.34
N PRO A 23 -23.57 -46.31 16.28
CA PRO A 23 -23.05 -45.01 16.64
C PRO A 23 -23.06 -44.82 18.17
N ALA A 24 -21.87 -44.76 18.79
CA ALA A 24 -21.72 -44.27 20.14
C ALA A 24 -21.41 -42.77 20.11
N ARG A 25 -22.41 -41.99 20.52
CA ARG A 25 -22.37 -40.56 20.75
C ARG A 25 -21.38 -40.27 21.89
N GLY A 26 -20.20 -39.76 21.53
CA GLY A 26 -19.17 -39.32 22.46
C GLY A 26 -18.23 -38.38 21.72
N GLY A 27 -18.39 -37.07 21.97
CA GLY A 27 -17.62 -36.02 21.32
C GLY A 27 -16.14 -36.15 21.64
N LYS A 28 -15.37 -36.67 20.70
CA LYS A 28 -13.92 -36.57 20.65
C LYS A 28 -13.61 -35.60 19.52
N MET A 29 -13.36 -34.34 19.87
CA MET A 29 -12.79 -33.39 18.93
C MET A 29 -11.44 -33.95 18.48
N ALA A 30 -11.41 -34.52 17.29
CA ALA A 30 -10.16 -34.69 16.57
C ALA A 30 -9.74 -33.28 16.15
N ALA A 31 -8.91 -32.64 16.99
CA ALA A 31 -7.97 -31.67 16.46
C ALA A 31 -7.11 -32.44 15.46
N GLY A 32 -7.43 -32.31 14.17
CA GLY A 32 -6.51 -32.65 13.10
C GLY A 32 -5.19 -31.91 13.32
N PRO A 33 -4.10 -32.28 12.63
CA PRO A 33 -2.82 -31.60 12.79
C PRO A 33 -3.03 -30.09 12.57
N ASN A 34 -3.07 -29.35 13.67
CA ASN A 34 -3.10 -27.91 13.67
C ASN A 34 -1.73 -27.45 13.18
N GLY A 35 -1.70 -27.16 11.90
CA GLY A 35 -0.54 -26.67 11.17
C GLY A 35 -0.96 -26.41 9.74
N LEU A 36 -2.05 -25.64 9.55
CA LEU A 36 -2.23 -24.96 8.28
C LEU A 36 -1.03 -24.01 8.19
N GLU A 37 0.03 -24.45 7.50
CA GLU A 37 1.23 -23.63 7.30
C GLU A 37 0.75 -22.27 6.79
N GLU A 38 0.98 -21.23 7.58
CA GLU A 38 0.49 -19.90 7.26
C GLU A 38 1.13 -19.50 5.93
N TRP A 39 0.31 -19.26 4.91
CA TRP A 39 0.82 -18.87 3.60
C TRP A 39 1.54 -17.54 3.76
N VAL A 40 2.86 -17.55 3.60
CA VAL A 40 3.69 -16.36 3.68
C VAL A 40 4.65 -16.37 2.51
N GLY A 41 4.72 -15.24 1.82
CA GLY A 41 5.62 -15.05 0.68
C GLY A 41 6.14 -13.62 0.63
N SER A 42 7.11 -13.38 -0.25
CA SER A 42 7.74 -12.08 -0.41
C SER A 42 7.97 -11.71 -1.87
N ALA A 43 7.98 -10.41 -2.12
CA ALA A 43 8.24 -9.85 -3.45
C ALA A 43 8.95 -8.50 -3.30
N TYR A 44 9.52 -8.02 -4.39
CA TYR A 44 10.13 -6.71 -4.51
C TYR A 44 9.32 -5.87 -5.48
N LEU A 45 8.86 -4.71 -5.01
CA LEU A 45 8.18 -3.71 -5.83
C LEU A 45 9.19 -2.60 -6.15
N PHE A 46 9.52 -2.44 -7.42
CA PHE A 46 10.35 -1.36 -7.93
C PHE A 46 9.45 -0.19 -8.29
N VAL A 47 9.82 1.00 -7.85
CA VAL A 47 9.07 2.24 -8.06
C VAL A 47 10.03 3.27 -8.63
N GLU A 48 9.72 3.75 -9.83
CA GLU A 48 10.50 4.75 -10.53
C GLU A 48 9.61 5.91 -10.97
N SER A 49 10.10 7.13 -10.80
CA SER A 49 9.47 8.33 -11.35
C SER A 49 9.85 8.49 -12.82
N SER A 50 8.87 8.77 -13.67
CA SER A 50 9.12 9.13 -15.07
C SER A 50 9.38 10.63 -15.28
N LEU A 51 9.47 11.41 -14.19
CA LEU A 51 9.84 12.83 -14.25
C LEU A 51 11.34 13.00 -14.08
N ASP A 52 12.01 13.60 -15.06
CA ASP A 52 13.47 13.82 -15.08
C ASP A 52 14.01 14.56 -13.84
N LYS A 53 13.16 15.36 -13.18
CA LYS A 53 13.54 16.20 -12.03
C LYS A 53 13.29 15.54 -10.67
N VAL A 54 12.59 14.41 -10.64
CA VAL A 54 12.16 13.76 -9.38
C VAL A 54 12.78 12.38 -9.33
N VAL A 55 13.86 12.26 -8.58
CA VAL A 55 14.56 11.00 -8.32
C VAL A 55 14.12 10.48 -6.95
N LEU A 56 13.45 9.32 -6.92
CA LEU A 56 12.82 8.80 -5.71
C LEU A 56 13.86 8.32 -4.68
N SER A 57 14.98 7.74 -5.14
CA SER A 57 16.12 7.38 -4.30
C SER A 57 16.66 8.58 -3.52
N ASP A 58 16.77 9.74 -4.17
CA ASP A 58 17.24 11.00 -3.57
C ASP A 58 16.22 11.61 -2.62
N ALA A 59 14.94 11.60 -2.98
CA ALA A 59 13.86 12.05 -2.10
C ALA A 59 13.82 11.22 -0.80
N TYR A 60 14.02 9.90 -0.90
CA TYR A 60 14.09 9.04 0.28
C TYR A 60 15.40 9.21 1.08
N ALA A 61 16.47 9.70 0.45
CA ALA A 61 17.71 10.03 1.14
C ALA A 61 17.58 11.30 2.02
N HIS A 62 16.70 12.23 1.62
CA HIS A 62 16.52 13.50 2.32
C HIS A 62 15.69 13.31 3.60
N PRO A 63 16.20 13.66 4.80
CA PRO A 63 15.50 13.41 6.06
C PRO A 63 14.07 14.00 6.13
N GLN A 64 13.87 15.20 5.57
CA GLN A 64 12.57 15.87 5.55
C GLN A 64 11.57 15.18 4.61
N GLN A 65 12.03 14.67 3.47
CA GLN A 65 11.16 14.04 2.46
C GLN A 65 10.98 12.54 2.70
N LYS A 66 11.92 11.89 3.36
CA LYS A 66 11.90 10.45 3.67
C LYS A 66 10.62 10.03 4.38
N VAL A 67 10.18 10.79 5.39
CA VAL A 67 8.94 10.52 6.13
C VAL A 67 7.72 10.65 5.22
N ALA A 68 7.71 11.65 4.35
CA ALA A 68 6.63 11.91 3.39
C ALA A 68 6.53 10.80 2.33
N VAL A 69 7.66 10.39 1.74
CA VAL A 69 7.75 9.26 0.80
C VAL A 69 7.30 7.97 1.47
N TYR A 70 7.77 7.69 2.68
CA TYR A 70 7.36 6.51 3.43
C TYR A 70 5.86 6.50 3.71
N ARG A 71 5.29 7.65 4.11
CA ARG A 71 3.85 7.80 4.32
C ARG A 71 3.08 7.50 3.05
N ALA A 72 3.50 8.06 1.92
CA ALA A 72 2.85 7.85 0.63
C ALA A 72 2.83 6.36 0.24
N LEU A 73 3.98 5.67 0.35
CA LEU A 73 4.09 4.24 0.10
C LEU A 73 3.16 3.43 1.00
N ARG A 74 3.17 3.71 2.30
CA ARG A 74 2.31 3.03 3.29
C ARG A 74 0.83 3.21 2.96
N THR A 75 0.40 4.43 2.68
CA THR A 75 -1.02 4.75 2.39
C THR A 75 -1.48 4.03 1.13
N ALA A 76 -0.73 4.14 0.03
CA ALA A 76 -1.10 3.51 -1.24
C ALA A 76 -1.16 1.97 -1.15
N LEU A 77 -0.23 1.35 -0.40
CA LEU A 77 -0.23 -0.09 -0.17
C LEU A 77 -1.40 -0.53 0.71
N ALA A 78 -1.78 0.27 1.71
CA ALA A 78 -2.94 -0.02 2.55
C ALA A 78 -4.26 0.01 1.74
N GLU A 79 -4.38 0.96 0.81
CA GLU A 79 -5.54 1.07 -0.09
C GLU A 79 -5.62 -0.11 -1.07
N SER A 80 -4.48 -0.58 -1.57
CA SER A 80 -4.44 -1.54 -2.68
C SER A 80 -4.23 -3.00 -2.27
N GLY A 81 -3.57 -3.24 -1.14
CA GLY A 81 -3.16 -4.57 -0.68
C GLY A 81 -3.77 -5.02 0.64
N GLY A 82 -4.53 -4.14 1.32
CA GLY A 82 -5.24 -4.46 2.55
C GLY A 82 -4.53 -3.97 3.81
N SER A 83 -4.90 -4.55 4.96
CA SER A 83 -4.37 -4.10 6.25
C SER A 83 -2.85 -4.32 6.37
N PRO A 84 -2.16 -3.53 7.22
CA PRO A 84 -0.74 -3.72 7.49
C PRO A 84 -0.40 -5.08 8.14
N ASP A 85 -1.39 -5.87 8.54
CA ASP A 85 -1.19 -7.23 9.06
C ASP A 85 -1.02 -8.26 7.94
N VAL A 86 -1.66 -8.03 6.79
CA VAL A 86 -1.64 -8.95 5.63
C VAL A 86 -0.64 -8.54 4.56
N LEU A 87 -0.31 -7.25 4.45
CA LEU A 87 0.72 -6.72 3.56
C LEU A 87 1.66 -5.80 4.34
N GLN A 88 2.91 -6.20 4.44
CA GLN A 88 3.93 -5.48 5.21
C GLN A 88 5.07 -5.03 4.31
N MET A 89 5.55 -3.80 4.52
CA MET A 89 6.86 -3.39 4.02
C MET A 89 7.92 -3.86 5.01
N LEU A 90 8.83 -4.72 4.55
CA LEU A 90 9.94 -5.21 5.35
C LEU A 90 11.13 -4.25 5.30
N LYS A 91 11.41 -3.71 4.11
CA LYS A 91 12.57 -2.86 3.84
C LYS A 91 12.33 -1.97 2.62
N ILE A 92 12.96 -0.80 2.61
CA ILE A 92 13.03 0.06 1.43
C ILE A 92 14.51 0.19 1.04
N HIS A 93 14.85 -0.30 -0.15
CA HIS A 93 16.18 -0.13 -0.72
C HIS A 93 16.19 1.09 -1.63
N ARG A 94 17.24 1.89 -1.51
CA ARG A 94 17.56 2.91 -2.51
C ARG A 94 18.41 2.27 -3.59
N SER A 95 17.97 2.32 -4.84
CA SER A 95 18.68 1.75 -5.99
C SER A 95 18.50 2.69 -7.17
N ASP A 96 19.39 3.69 -7.25
CA ASP A 96 19.29 4.84 -8.14
C ASP A 96 18.94 4.47 -9.59
N PRO A 97 17.88 5.06 -10.21
CA PRO A 97 16.98 6.13 -9.69
C PRO A 97 15.74 5.64 -8.92
N GLN A 98 15.64 4.34 -8.65
CA GLN A 98 14.46 3.65 -8.16
C GLN A 98 14.46 3.48 -6.63
N LEU A 99 13.25 3.29 -6.08
CA LEU A 99 13.06 2.69 -4.76
C LEU A 99 12.58 1.26 -4.94
N ILE A 100 13.16 0.33 -4.17
CA ILE A 100 12.74 -1.07 -4.16
C ILE A 100 12.15 -1.37 -2.79
N VAL A 101 10.85 -1.64 -2.74
CA VAL A 101 10.14 -1.97 -1.52
C VAL A 101 10.05 -3.49 -1.40
N GLN A 102 10.67 -4.05 -0.38
CA GLN A 102 10.51 -5.46 -0.05
C GLN A 102 9.19 -5.66 0.70
N LEU A 103 8.31 -6.48 0.13
CA LEU A 103 6.98 -6.77 0.63
C LEU A 103 6.92 -8.16 1.24
N ARG A 104 6.18 -8.30 2.34
CA ARG A 104 5.72 -9.57 2.91
C ARG A 104 4.21 -9.65 2.79
N PHE A 105 3.75 -10.79 2.30
CA PHE A 105 2.34 -11.13 2.26
C PHE A 105 2.04 -12.22 3.27
N SER A 106 0.99 -12.01 4.06
CA SER A 106 0.43 -13.01 4.98
C SER A 106 -0.97 -13.36 4.49
N GLY A 107 -1.12 -14.58 3.97
CA GLY A 107 -2.37 -15.07 3.39
C GLY A 107 -2.45 -14.94 1.86
N ARG A 108 -2.71 -16.07 1.21
CA ARG A 108 -2.79 -16.20 -0.25
C ARG A 108 -3.84 -15.29 -0.89
N GLN A 109 -5.00 -15.13 -0.24
CA GLN A 109 -6.11 -14.32 -0.74
C GLN A 109 -5.78 -12.82 -0.79
N ALA A 110 -5.05 -12.31 0.21
CA ALA A 110 -4.61 -10.91 0.23
C ALA A 110 -3.59 -10.65 -0.88
N CYS A 111 -2.65 -11.58 -1.09
CA CYS A 111 -1.70 -11.50 -2.20
C CYS A 111 -2.40 -11.53 -3.57
N GLY A 112 -3.38 -12.40 -3.79
CA GLY A 112 -4.16 -12.43 -5.04
C GLY A 112 -4.94 -11.13 -5.28
N ARG A 113 -5.47 -10.51 -4.22
CA ARG A 113 -6.09 -9.17 -4.32
C ARG A 113 -5.05 -8.11 -4.74
N PHE A 114 -3.88 -8.10 -4.11
CA PHE A 114 -2.79 -7.20 -4.46
C PHE A 114 -2.36 -7.36 -5.93
N LEU A 115 -2.22 -8.58 -6.41
CA LEU A 115 -1.86 -8.84 -7.82
C LEU A 115 -2.89 -8.27 -8.79
N ARG A 116 -4.19 -8.37 -8.46
CA ARG A 116 -5.26 -7.77 -9.27
C ARG A 116 -5.20 -6.24 -9.26
N THR A 117 -5.05 -5.61 -8.10
CA THR A 117 -4.94 -4.15 -8.00
C THR A 117 -3.66 -3.62 -8.66
N TYR A 118 -2.58 -4.39 -8.63
CA TYR A 118 -1.35 -4.12 -9.37
C TYR A 118 -1.60 -4.15 -10.89
N ARG A 119 -2.13 -5.26 -11.40
CA ARG A 119 -2.41 -5.47 -12.83
C ARG A 119 -3.40 -4.45 -13.40
N GLU A 120 -4.43 -4.10 -12.64
CA GLU A 120 -5.46 -3.15 -13.04
C GLU A 120 -4.98 -1.69 -12.95
N GLY A 121 -3.77 -1.45 -12.44
CA GLY A 121 -3.18 -0.13 -12.32
C GLY A 121 -3.69 0.68 -11.12
N ALA A 122 -4.55 0.10 -10.27
CA ALA A 122 -5.06 0.77 -9.07
C ALA A 122 -3.94 1.10 -8.08
N LEU A 123 -3.00 0.16 -7.84
CA LEU A 123 -1.84 0.43 -6.99
C LEU A 123 -0.98 1.56 -7.55
N ARG A 124 -0.79 1.57 -8.88
CA ARG A 124 -0.04 2.64 -9.55
C ARG A 124 -0.72 3.98 -9.32
N ALA A 125 -2.02 4.09 -9.61
CA ALA A 125 -2.78 5.32 -9.41
C ALA A 125 -2.73 5.82 -7.95
N ALA A 126 -2.87 4.93 -6.98
CA ALA A 126 -2.76 5.27 -5.56
C ALA A 126 -1.37 5.81 -5.21
N LEU A 127 -0.30 5.12 -5.64
CA LEU A 127 1.08 5.59 -5.43
C LEU A 127 1.33 6.96 -6.06
N GLN A 128 0.84 7.17 -7.29
CA GLN A 128 0.98 8.45 -7.99
C GLN A 128 0.30 9.58 -7.22
N GLY A 129 -0.94 9.36 -6.77
CA GLY A 129 -1.70 10.35 -6.00
C GLY A 129 -1.04 10.66 -4.66
N CYS A 130 -0.67 9.62 -3.89
CA CYS A 130 -0.05 9.79 -2.58
C CYS A 130 1.32 10.47 -2.66
N LEU A 131 2.19 10.04 -3.59
CA LEU A 131 3.52 10.62 -3.73
C LEU A 131 3.45 12.05 -4.26
N ALA A 132 2.54 12.34 -5.21
CA ALA A 132 2.34 13.70 -5.68
C ALA A 132 1.89 14.64 -4.55
N ALA A 133 0.95 14.18 -3.71
CA ALA A 133 0.48 14.97 -2.57
C ALA A 133 1.58 15.24 -1.53
N GLU A 134 2.29 14.19 -1.09
CA GLU A 134 3.33 14.28 -0.05
C GLU A 134 4.58 15.04 -0.53
N LEU A 135 4.89 15.01 -1.83
CA LEU A 135 6.01 15.77 -2.43
C LEU A 135 5.58 17.12 -3.01
N THR A 136 4.33 17.54 -2.82
CA THR A 136 3.77 18.82 -3.32
C THR A 136 3.90 19.00 -4.84
N LEU A 137 3.72 17.91 -5.59
CA LEU A 137 3.75 17.87 -7.04
C LEU A 137 2.33 17.87 -7.63
N HIS A 138 2.16 18.43 -8.83
CA HIS A 138 0.86 18.41 -9.51
C HIS A 138 0.49 17.02 -10.05
N SER A 139 1.48 16.29 -10.55
CA SER A 139 1.34 14.94 -11.07
C SER A 139 2.66 14.21 -10.91
N MET A 140 2.60 12.88 -10.78
CA MET A 140 3.77 12.04 -10.66
C MET A 140 3.58 10.77 -11.48
N PRO A 141 3.92 10.75 -12.78
CA PRO A 141 3.94 9.51 -13.56
C PRO A 141 4.95 8.52 -12.96
N LEU A 142 4.51 7.28 -12.75
CA LEU A 142 5.33 6.23 -12.15
C LEU A 142 5.41 5.02 -13.08
N GLN A 143 6.59 4.40 -13.12
CA GLN A 143 6.78 3.02 -13.56
C GLN A 143 6.91 2.11 -12.35
N LEU A 144 6.19 1.00 -12.42
CA LEU A 144 6.25 -0.05 -11.42
C LEU A 144 6.76 -1.33 -12.08
N GLU A 145 7.48 -2.13 -11.31
CA GLU A 145 7.88 -3.48 -11.68
C GLU A 145 7.79 -4.37 -10.45
N LEU A 146 7.32 -5.61 -10.62
CA LEU A 146 7.13 -6.56 -9.52
C LEU A 146 7.97 -7.81 -9.76
N ARG A 147 8.82 -8.16 -8.79
CA ARG A 147 9.67 -9.36 -8.86
C ARG A 147 9.51 -10.28 -7.66
N ALA A 148 9.64 -11.58 -7.88
CA ALA A 148 9.78 -12.58 -6.82
C ALA A 148 11.02 -13.44 -7.12
N GLY A 149 12.12 -13.18 -6.40
CA GLY A 149 13.41 -13.78 -6.68
C GLY A 149 13.93 -13.33 -8.06
N ALA A 150 14.24 -14.29 -8.93
CA ALA A 150 14.67 -14.01 -10.31
C ALA A 150 13.51 -13.79 -11.29
N GLU A 151 12.27 -14.08 -10.89
CA GLU A 151 11.10 -13.97 -11.77
C GLU A 151 10.56 -12.54 -11.78
N GLN A 152 10.41 -11.97 -12.98
CA GLN A 152 9.68 -10.73 -13.20
C GLN A 152 8.20 -11.03 -13.41
N LEU A 153 7.38 -10.70 -12.41
CA LEU A 153 5.97 -11.07 -12.35
C LEU A 153 5.11 -10.28 -13.35
N ASP A 154 5.57 -9.10 -13.79
CA ASP A 154 4.88 -8.29 -14.81
C ASP A 154 4.54 -9.09 -16.08
N ALA A 155 5.44 -9.97 -16.50
CA ALA A 155 5.26 -10.83 -17.67
C ALA A 155 4.26 -11.98 -17.42
N LEU A 156 3.90 -12.24 -16.16
CA LEU A 156 3.11 -13.38 -15.72
C LEU A 156 1.75 -12.99 -15.12
N LEU A 157 1.40 -11.69 -15.10
CA LEU A 157 0.19 -11.17 -14.43
C LEU A 157 -1.15 -11.74 -14.94
N THR A 158 -1.15 -12.34 -16.14
CA THR A 158 -2.32 -13.04 -16.69
C THR A 158 -2.55 -14.39 -16.02
N ASP A 159 -1.50 -15.00 -15.47
CA ASP A 159 -1.52 -16.24 -14.69
C ASP A 159 -1.28 -15.93 -13.21
N GLU A 160 -2.37 -15.61 -12.50
CA GLU A 160 -2.35 -15.25 -11.08
C GLU A 160 -1.78 -16.39 -10.22
N GLU A 161 -2.09 -17.65 -10.55
CA GLU A 161 -1.63 -18.82 -9.81
C GLU A 161 -0.12 -18.99 -9.90
N ARG A 162 0.47 -18.78 -11.09
CA ARG A 162 1.92 -18.79 -11.25
C ARG A 162 2.58 -17.66 -10.44
N CYS A 163 2.02 -16.46 -10.45
CA CYS A 163 2.54 -15.34 -9.65
C CYS A 163 2.52 -15.67 -8.14
N LEU A 164 1.41 -16.20 -7.64
CA LEU A 164 1.28 -16.61 -6.24
C LEU A 164 2.32 -17.66 -5.85
N ASN A 165 2.57 -18.64 -6.72
CA ASN A 165 3.58 -19.67 -6.47
C ASN A 165 5.01 -19.09 -6.46
N CYS A 166 5.32 -18.16 -7.37
CA CYS A 166 6.61 -17.47 -7.37
C CYS A 166 6.83 -16.69 -6.07
N ILE A 167 5.82 -15.94 -5.61
CA ILE A 167 5.87 -15.16 -4.34
C ILE A 167 6.01 -16.08 -3.13
N PHE A 168 5.24 -17.17 -3.09
CA PHE A 168 5.29 -18.14 -1.99
C PHE A 168 6.64 -18.87 -1.90
N ALA A 169 7.28 -19.13 -3.05
CA ALA A 169 8.62 -19.73 -3.08
C ALA A 169 9.67 -18.82 -2.43
N GLN A 170 9.44 -17.50 -2.38
CA GLN A 170 10.29 -16.54 -1.71
C GLN A 170 9.87 -16.39 -0.23
N LYS A 171 10.42 -17.23 0.64
CA LYS A 171 10.19 -17.08 2.09
C LYS A 171 10.90 -15.81 2.59
N PRO A 172 10.19 -14.88 3.26
CA PRO A 172 10.83 -13.70 3.85
C PRO A 172 11.85 -14.17 4.90
N ASP A 173 13.11 -13.80 4.70
CA ASP A 173 14.24 -14.18 5.53
C ASP A 173 14.49 -13.21 6.69
N ARG A 174 13.81 -12.05 6.67
CA ARG A 174 14.09 -10.91 7.54
C ARG A 174 12.84 -10.40 8.23
N LEU A 175 13.05 -9.96 9.47
CA LEU A 175 12.12 -9.10 10.16
C LEU A 175 12.13 -7.72 9.51
N ARG A 176 11.12 -6.92 9.84
CA ARG A 176 11.05 -5.53 9.41
C ARG A 176 12.28 -4.74 9.89
N ASP A 177 12.83 -3.92 9.01
CA ASP A 177 13.97 -3.06 9.31
C ASP A 177 13.63 -2.02 10.39
N GLU A 178 14.60 -1.74 11.27
CA GLU A 178 14.50 -0.73 12.35
C GLU A 178 14.18 0.67 11.79
N GLU A 179 14.76 1.02 10.64
CA GLU A 179 14.48 2.27 9.93
C GLU A 179 12.98 2.47 9.66
N LEU A 180 12.27 1.40 9.24
CA LEU A 180 10.83 1.50 9.01
C LEU A 180 10.05 1.67 10.31
N THR A 181 10.56 1.11 11.41
CA THR A 181 9.94 1.26 12.74
C THR A 181 10.07 2.70 13.23
N GLU A 182 11.26 3.29 13.10
CA GLU A 182 11.51 4.70 13.42
C GLU A 182 10.64 5.64 12.57
N LEU A 183 10.48 5.35 11.28
CA LEU A 183 9.61 6.12 10.40
C LEU A 183 8.13 6.02 10.80
N GLU A 184 7.67 4.85 11.27
CA GLU A 184 6.32 4.74 11.81
C GLU A 184 6.13 5.54 13.10
N ASP A 185 7.11 5.51 13.99
CA ASP A 185 7.08 6.30 15.22
C ASP A 185 7.04 7.81 14.92
N ALA A 186 7.88 8.28 13.98
CA ALA A 186 7.84 9.65 13.51
C ALA A 186 6.46 10.03 12.95
N LEU A 187 5.84 9.17 12.14
CA LEU A 187 4.49 9.40 11.63
C LEU A 187 3.41 9.41 12.70
N ARG A 188 3.50 8.53 13.71
CA ARG A 188 2.58 8.52 14.86
C ARG A 188 2.68 9.84 15.62
N ASN A 189 3.90 10.29 15.91
CA ASN A 189 4.14 11.54 16.64
C ASN A 189 3.61 12.77 15.90
N LEU A 190 3.78 12.83 14.58
CA LEU A 190 3.24 13.90 13.74
C LEU A 190 1.71 13.94 13.76
N THR A 191 1.06 12.78 13.82
CA THR A 191 -0.41 12.70 13.84
C THR A 191 -0.99 13.11 15.20
N CYS A 192 -0.25 12.87 16.29
CA CYS A 192 -0.68 13.20 17.66
C CYS A 192 -0.44 14.68 18.05
N GLY A 193 0.38 15.44 17.32
CA GLY A 193 0.67 16.85 17.62
C GLY A 193 -0.42 17.86 17.21
N SER A 194 -1.46 17.43 16.48
CA SER A 194 -2.49 18.32 15.93
C SER A 194 -3.69 18.56 16.87
N GLY A 195 -3.73 17.95 18.05
CA GLY A 195 -4.86 18.06 18.99
C GLY A 195 -4.42 18.59 20.35
N GLY A 196 -4.19 19.89 20.48
CA GLY A 196 -3.72 20.45 21.75
C GLY A 196 -3.46 21.95 21.74
N GLN A 197 -4.38 22.74 21.20
CA GLN A 197 -4.41 24.19 21.43
C GLN A 197 -5.83 24.63 21.76
N GLY A 198 -6.40 24.00 22.80
CA GLY A 198 -7.48 24.60 23.58
C GLY A 198 -6.83 25.61 24.52
N GLY A 199 -6.79 26.86 24.09
CA GLY A 199 -6.41 27.97 24.94
C GLY A 199 -7.30 27.98 26.19
N ASP A 200 -6.63 28.07 27.33
CA ASP A 200 -7.16 28.40 28.63
C ASP A 200 -8.18 29.55 28.52
N VAL A 201 -9.46 29.23 28.71
CA VAL A 201 -10.50 30.20 29.05
C VAL A 201 -11.12 29.71 30.36
N GLU A 202 -10.43 29.98 31.46
CA GLU A 202 -11.07 30.10 32.75
C GLU A 202 -11.59 31.54 32.89
N GLY A 203 -12.84 31.73 32.47
CA GLY A 203 -13.58 32.98 32.59
C GLY A 203 -15.07 32.67 32.65
N ALA A 204 -15.62 32.77 33.86
CA ALA A 204 -16.95 32.39 34.33
C ALA A 204 -18.17 32.65 33.39
N PRO A 205 -19.27 31.88 33.55
CA PRO A 205 -20.45 31.95 32.69
C PRO A 205 -21.44 33.05 33.11
N GLY A 206 -21.87 33.87 32.17
CA GLY A 206 -23.05 34.75 32.29
C GLY A 206 -24.08 34.36 31.22
N PRO A 207 -25.34 34.07 31.58
CA PRO A 207 -26.35 33.63 30.63
C PRO A 207 -27.09 34.83 30.04
N SER A 208 -27.31 34.85 28.73
CA SER A 208 -28.52 35.48 28.16
C SER A 208 -28.80 34.94 26.77
N GLN A 209 -30.02 34.41 26.68
CA GLN A 209 -30.69 33.82 25.54
C GLN A 209 -31.17 34.93 24.60
N SER A 210 -31.32 34.65 23.29
CA SER A 210 -32.66 34.50 22.69
C SER A 210 -32.64 34.38 21.15
N LEU A 211 -33.61 33.59 20.70
CA LEU A 211 -34.10 33.19 19.39
C LEU A 211 -34.23 34.27 18.28
N ALA A 212 -33.81 33.87 17.05
CA ALA A 212 -34.60 33.72 15.80
C ALA A 212 -35.30 34.96 15.12
N PRO A 213 -35.88 34.88 13.89
CA PRO A 213 -35.44 35.68 12.72
C PRO A 213 -36.50 36.55 11.95
N SER A 214 -36.01 37.53 11.14
CA SER A 214 -36.59 38.22 9.93
C SER A 214 -37.92 39.05 10.07
N PRO A 215 -38.39 39.91 9.09
CA PRO A 215 -37.90 40.33 7.73
C PRO A 215 -38.00 41.85 7.30
N SER A 216 -37.35 42.18 6.16
CA SER A 216 -37.64 43.11 5.01
C SER A 216 -37.94 44.65 5.04
N GLU A 217 -37.55 45.26 3.89
CA GLU A 217 -37.80 46.60 3.26
C GLU A 217 -36.84 47.76 3.63
N GLU A 218 -36.25 48.61 2.75
CA GLU A 218 -36.18 48.79 1.29
C GLU A 218 -35.01 49.80 0.96
N LYS A 219 -34.41 49.69 -0.26
CA LYS A 219 -33.79 50.75 -1.12
C LYS A 219 -32.24 50.83 -1.28
N PRO A 220 -31.68 50.79 -2.52
CA PRO A 220 -30.22 50.90 -2.83
C PRO A 220 -29.82 52.31 -3.35
N PRO A 221 -28.54 52.81 -3.23
CA PRO A 221 -27.38 52.52 -4.14
C PRO A 221 -25.98 52.73 -3.45
N PRO A 222 -24.78 52.93 -4.10
CA PRO A 222 -24.26 52.76 -5.48
C PRO A 222 -22.99 51.80 -5.58
N PRO A 223 -22.47 51.49 -6.80
CA PRO A 223 -21.35 50.53 -6.98
C PRO A 223 -19.95 51.08 -6.65
N PRO A 224 -18.96 50.20 -6.35
CA PRO A 224 -17.59 50.58 -5.99
C PRO A 224 -16.72 50.97 -7.21
N PRO A 225 -15.67 51.80 -7.02
CA PRO A 225 -14.78 52.22 -8.09
C PRO A 225 -13.83 51.11 -8.58
N PRO A 226 -13.41 51.13 -9.86
CA PRO A 226 -12.50 50.14 -10.44
C PRO A 226 -11.04 50.32 -9.98
N PRO A 227 -10.21 49.26 -10.01
CA PRO A 227 -8.81 49.30 -9.59
C PRO A 227 -7.94 50.09 -10.59
N PRO A 228 -6.86 50.75 -10.12
CA PRO A 228 -5.98 51.53 -10.98
C PRO A 228 -5.18 50.64 -11.94
N SER A 229 -5.23 51.03 -13.22
CA SER A 229 -4.56 50.40 -14.36
C SER A 229 -3.03 50.38 -14.27
N GLY A 230 -2.46 49.34 -14.88
CA GLY A 230 -1.06 48.96 -14.94
C GLY A 230 -0.02 50.09 -15.06
N GLN A 231 0.96 50.05 -14.16
CA GLN A 231 2.28 50.63 -14.40
C GLN A 231 3.00 49.78 -15.45
N THR A 232 3.16 50.34 -16.64
CA THR A 232 4.02 49.81 -17.69
C THR A 232 5.46 50.20 -17.36
N PHE A 233 6.32 49.23 -17.05
CA PHE A 233 7.76 49.45 -17.01
C PHE A 233 8.27 49.55 -18.45
N LEU A 234 8.69 50.75 -18.86
CA LEU A 234 9.43 50.98 -20.11
C LEU A 234 10.93 50.81 -19.84
N PHE A 235 11.52 49.73 -20.36
CA PHE A 235 12.97 49.54 -20.41
C PHE A 235 13.52 50.30 -21.61
N GLN A 236 14.22 51.43 -21.38
CA GLN A 236 15.01 52.07 -22.43
C GLN A 236 16.42 51.46 -22.41
N GLY A 237 16.66 50.52 -23.32
CA GLY A 237 18.01 50.03 -23.62
C GLY A 237 18.78 51.05 -24.44
N GLN A 238 19.95 51.48 -23.95
CA GLN A 238 20.94 52.16 -24.78
C GLN A 238 21.84 51.12 -25.47
N PRO A 239 22.12 51.24 -26.77
CA PRO A 239 23.14 50.44 -27.43
C PRO A 239 24.55 50.98 -27.09
N VAL A 240 25.49 50.04 -26.90
CA VAL A 240 26.94 50.28 -26.92
C VAL A 240 27.42 50.24 -28.36
#